data_AF-A0A1G0CSW7-F1
#
_entry.id   AF-A0A1G0CSW7-F1
#
_cell.length_a   1.000
_cell.length_b   1.000
_cell.length_c   1.000
_cell.angle_alpha   90.00
_cell.angle_beta   90.00
_cell.angle_gamma   90.00
#
_symmetry.space_group_name_H-M   'P 1'
#
loop_
_entity.id
_entity.type
_entity.pdbx_description
1 polymer ?
#
loop_
_entity_poly.entity_id
_entity_poly.type
_entity_poly.pdbx_seq_one_letter_code
_entity_poly.pdbx_strand_id
1 'polypeptide(L)'
;MNFKSVLLSALLLFGASGALAADVKLKPFVLASKGAGMVEEKIAQTKTALTGAGFSIVGNYSPYPDAQVLVVTSDELKRNAADSEHGGYGAVQRVSITRVNDEVQVSYTNPVYMANVYRMKSDLSDVAGKLALALGKAEEFGAQGMTAKQARKYHYMFGMEYFDEPSVLAEYGSYEEAVQAVDAKLAGNKNGVSKVYRVDIPGKSESVFGVAMKGEGDGKYM
;
A
#
# COMPACT_ATOMS: atom_id res chain seq x y z
N MET A 1 2.41 44.52 -50.46
CA MET A 1 2.19 43.15 -49.97
C MET A 1 0.76 43.07 -49.46
N ASN A 2 -0.10 42.32 -50.16
CA ASN A 2 -1.56 42.46 -50.07
C ASN A 2 -2.13 41.98 -48.73
N PHE A 3 -2.90 42.86 -48.08
CA PHE A 3 -3.61 42.68 -46.80
C PHE A 3 -4.68 41.56 -46.80
N LYS A 4 -4.86 40.83 -47.90
CA LYS A 4 -5.90 39.81 -48.08
C LYS A 4 -5.46 38.38 -47.71
N SER A 5 -4.17 38.16 -47.45
CA SER A 5 -3.65 36.83 -47.06
C SER A 5 -3.51 36.63 -45.55
N VAL A 6 -3.87 37.63 -44.73
CA VAL A 6 -3.67 37.57 -43.26
C VAL A 6 -4.87 36.94 -42.53
N LEU A 7 -6.04 36.81 -43.18
CA LEU A 7 -7.25 36.27 -42.54
C LEU A 7 -7.43 34.75 -42.61
N LEU A 8 -6.58 34.00 -43.34
CA LEU A 8 -6.73 32.54 -43.48
C LEU A 8 -5.78 31.72 -42.59
N SER A 9 -4.95 32.37 -41.78
CA SER A 9 -4.00 31.71 -40.87
C SER A 9 -4.42 31.79 -39.39
N ALA A 10 -5.57 32.39 -39.08
CA ALA A 10 -6.05 32.58 -37.71
C ALA A 10 -7.05 31.51 -37.22
N LEU A 11 -7.31 30.45 -38.02
CA LEU A 11 -8.34 29.43 -37.72
C LEU A 11 -7.79 28.01 -37.46
N LEU A 12 -6.52 27.89 -37.04
CA LEU A 12 -5.88 26.57 -36.78
C LEU A 12 -5.21 26.45 -35.39
N LEU A 13 -5.64 27.24 -34.40
CA LEU A 13 -5.05 27.24 -33.05
C LEU A 13 -6.02 26.88 -31.91
N PHE A 14 -7.21 26.37 -32.21
CA PHE A 14 -8.13 25.80 -31.22
C PHE A 14 -8.37 24.32 -31.49
N GLY A 15 -7.41 23.48 -31.09
CA GLY A 15 -7.54 22.05 -31.33
C GLY A 15 -6.36 21.20 -30.85
N ALA A 16 -5.69 21.58 -29.78
CA ALA A 16 -4.89 20.63 -29.00
C ALA A 16 -5.59 20.50 -27.65
N SER A 17 -6.67 19.72 -27.67
CA SER A 17 -7.31 19.19 -26.47
C SER A 17 -6.22 18.66 -25.55
N GLY A 18 -6.10 19.25 -24.36
CA GLY A 18 -5.27 18.68 -23.31
C GLY A 18 -5.66 17.20 -23.19
N ALA A 19 -4.69 16.31 -23.42
CA ALA A 19 -4.86 14.92 -23.06
C ALA A 19 -5.19 14.91 -21.57
N LEU A 20 -6.47 14.69 -21.26
CA LEU A 20 -6.94 14.59 -19.90
C LEU A 20 -6.16 13.43 -19.27
N ALA A 21 -5.25 13.73 -18.36
CA ALA A 21 -4.55 12.78 -17.51
C ALA A 21 -5.51 12.04 -16.53
N ALA A 22 -6.79 11.91 -16.88
CA ALA A 22 -7.89 11.53 -16.01
C ALA A 22 -8.25 10.03 -16.04
N ASP A 23 -7.67 9.24 -16.96
CA ASP A 23 -8.14 7.86 -17.22
C ASP A 23 -7.12 6.76 -16.93
N VAL A 24 -5.99 7.05 -16.29
CA VAL A 24 -5.06 5.99 -15.86
C VAL A 24 -5.71 5.18 -14.74
N LYS A 25 -6.01 3.91 -15.03
CA LYS A 25 -6.50 2.95 -14.04
C LYS A 25 -5.32 2.38 -13.26
N LEU A 26 -5.30 2.66 -11.96
CA LEU A 26 -4.35 2.10 -11.00
C LEU A 26 -4.87 0.74 -10.54
N LYS A 27 -3.97 -0.24 -10.44
CA LYS A 27 -4.28 -1.55 -9.84
C LYS A 27 -3.60 -1.72 -8.47
N PRO A 28 -4.16 -2.55 -7.57
CA PRO A 28 -3.73 -2.61 -6.18
C PRO A 28 -2.34 -3.20 -5.95
N PHE A 29 -1.83 -4.01 -6.88
CA PHE A 29 -0.54 -4.69 -6.73
C PHE A 29 0.35 -4.48 -7.94
N VAL A 30 1.66 -4.57 -7.70
CA VAL A 30 2.69 -4.56 -8.73
C VAL A 30 3.45 -5.87 -8.66
N LEU A 31 3.50 -6.60 -9.76
CA LEU A 31 4.43 -7.71 -9.94
C LEU A 31 5.80 -7.10 -10.21
N ALA A 32 6.74 -7.31 -9.29
CA ALA A 32 8.06 -6.73 -9.36
C ALA A 32 8.99 -7.55 -10.26
N SER A 33 9.07 -8.85 -9.96
CA SER A 33 9.84 -9.83 -10.72
C SER A 33 9.27 -11.23 -10.56
N LYS A 34 9.62 -12.13 -11.48
CA LYS A 34 9.34 -13.56 -11.42
C LYS A 34 10.50 -14.33 -12.04
N GLY A 35 10.70 -15.57 -11.60
CA GLY A 35 11.67 -16.47 -12.21
C GLY A 35 11.94 -17.70 -11.35
N ALA A 36 12.82 -18.58 -11.84
CA ALA A 36 13.23 -19.78 -11.12
C ALA A 36 13.99 -19.46 -9.82
N GLY A 37 13.97 -20.40 -8.87
CA GLY A 37 14.75 -20.33 -7.63
C GLY A 37 14.02 -20.87 -6.41
N MET A 38 14.72 -20.85 -5.28
CA MET A 38 14.16 -21.18 -3.97
C MET A 38 13.50 -19.96 -3.34
N VAL A 39 12.42 -20.18 -2.59
CA VAL A 39 11.67 -19.09 -1.95
C VAL A 39 12.56 -18.40 -0.92
N GLU A 40 13.33 -19.16 -0.15
CA GLU A 40 14.25 -18.69 0.89
C GLU A 40 15.33 -17.77 0.33
N GLU A 41 15.92 -18.15 -0.81
CA GLU A 41 16.92 -17.34 -1.50
C GLU A 41 16.31 -16.02 -1.98
N LYS A 42 15.10 -16.08 -2.56
CA LYS A 42 14.41 -14.88 -3.02
C LYS A 42 14.03 -13.96 -1.88
N ILE A 43 13.61 -14.51 -0.73
CA ILE A 43 13.36 -13.75 0.49
C ILE A 43 14.64 -13.00 0.91
N ALA A 44 15.79 -13.68 0.98
CA ALA A 44 17.05 -13.06 1.38
C ALA A 44 17.44 -11.92 0.42
N GLN A 45 17.38 -12.16 -0.90
CA GLN A 45 17.65 -11.16 -1.92
C GLN A 45 16.71 -9.94 -1.80
N THR A 46 15.42 -10.17 -1.62
CA THR A 46 14.42 -9.11 -1.45
C THR A 46 14.69 -8.29 -0.19
N LYS A 47 15.06 -8.93 0.94
CA LYS A 47 15.43 -8.21 2.16
C LYS A 47 16.63 -7.28 1.91
N THR A 48 17.69 -7.80 1.29
CA THR A 48 18.88 -7.00 0.96
C THR A 48 18.54 -5.81 0.06
N ALA A 49 17.79 -6.04 -1.02
CA ALA A 49 17.39 -4.98 -1.95
C ALA A 49 16.55 -3.88 -1.27
N LEU A 50 15.58 -4.26 -0.43
CA LEU A 50 14.76 -3.32 0.33
C LEU A 50 15.60 -2.49 1.31
N THR A 51 16.47 -3.14 2.08
CA THR A 51 17.34 -2.43 3.03
C THR A 51 18.33 -1.50 2.31
N GLY A 52 18.89 -1.93 1.17
CA GLY A 52 19.77 -1.10 0.34
C GLY A 52 19.07 0.12 -0.27
N ALA A 53 17.75 0.04 -0.46
CA ALA A 53 16.92 1.16 -0.91
C ALA A 53 16.39 2.06 0.23
N GLY A 54 16.82 1.82 1.47
CA GLY A 54 16.45 2.64 2.64
C GLY A 54 15.12 2.25 3.30
N PHE A 55 14.59 1.06 3.02
CA PHE A 55 13.45 0.52 3.75
C PHE A 55 13.89 -0.25 5.00
N SER A 56 13.12 -0.12 6.07
CA SER A 56 13.23 -0.96 7.27
C SER A 56 12.16 -2.05 7.23
N ILE A 57 12.55 -3.28 7.53
CA ILE A 57 11.61 -4.41 7.65
C ILE A 57 11.10 -4.42 9.09
N VAL A 58 9.80 -4.20 9.25
CA VAL A 58 9.13 -4.08 10.56
C VAL A 58 8.23 -5.27 10.88
N GLY A 59 7.97 -6.13 9.89
CA GLY A 59 7.16 -7.32 10.05
C GLY A 59 7.54 -8.40 9.05
N ASN A 60 7.34 -9.64 9.46
CA ASN A 60 7.52 -10.82 8.63
C ASN A 60 6.36 -11.77 8.95
N TYR A 61 5.66 -12.23 7.92
CA TYR A 61 4.50 -13.10 8.07
C TYR A 61 4.45 -14.14 6.96
N SER A 62 4.24 -15.41 7.31
CA SER A 62 4.05 -16.50 6.35
C SER A 62 2.63 -17.05 6.53
N PRO A 63 1.70 -16.74 5.60
CA PRO A 63 0.31 -17.19 5.71
C PRO A 63 0.16 -18.69 5.40
N TYR A 64 1.06 -19.27 4.61
CA TYR A 64 1.10 -20.67 4.21
C TYR A 64 2.50 -21.02 3.67
N PRO A 65 2.86 -22.32 3.55
CA PRO A 65 4.15 -22.73 2.99
C PRO A 65 4.44 -22.07 1.64
N ASP A 66 5.71 -21.76 1.38
CA ASP A 66 6.16 -21.09 0.15
C ASP A 66 5.57 -19.68 -0.11
N ALA A 67 4.97 -19.05 0.89
CA ALA A 67 4.58 -17.65 0.85
C ALA A 67 5.13 -16.86 2.04
N GLN A 68 5.73 -15.71 1.74
CA GLN A 68 6.28 -14.78 2.70
C GLN A 68 5.82 -13.36 2.37
N VAL A 69 5.25 -12.68 3.35
CA VAL A 69 5.00 -11.24 3.32
C VAL A 69 6.01 -10.54 4.22
N LEU A 70 6.78 -9.63 3.65
CA LEU A 70 7.60 -8.66 4.37
C LEU A 70 6.82 -7.36 4.48
N VAL A 71 6.73 -6.82 5.70
CA VAL A 71 6.17 -5.49 5.93
C VAL A 71 7.31 -4.51 6.08
N VAL A 72 7.31 -3.48 5.24
CA VAL A 72 8.36 -2.47 5.21
C VAL A 72 7.84 -1.08 5.49
N THR A 73 8.67 -0.26 6.13
CA THR A 73 8.45 1.18 6.30
C THR A 73 9.71 1.95 5.91
N SER A 74 9.63 3.27 5.87
CA SER A 74 10.75 4.18 5.69
C SER A 74 10.43 5.52 6.38
N ASP A 75 11.43 6.38 6.56
CA ASP A 75 11.18 7.72 7.11
C ASP A 75 10.27 8.56 6.19
N GLU A 76 10.28 8.28 4.90
CA GLU A 76 9.36 8.91 3.95
C GLU A 76 7.92 8.42 4.12
N LEU A 77 7.70 7.10 4.25
CA LEU A 77 6.36 6.54 4.53
C LEU A 77 5.80 7.09 5.85
N LYS A 78 6.61 7.12 6.91
CA LYS A 78 6.23 7.67 8.21
C LYS A 78 5.89 9.16 8.15
N ARG A 79 6.66 9.97 7.40
CA ARG A 79 6.35 11.40 7.20
C ARG A 79 5.04 11.60 6.43
N ASN A 80 4.84 10.89 5.32
CA ASN A 80 3.60 10.95 4.55
C ASN A 80 2.37 10.54 5.39
N ALA A 81 2.54 9.57 6.30
CA ALA A 81 1.54 9.17 7.29
C ALA A 81 1.28 10.26 8.34
N ALA A 82 2.33 10.90 8.87
CA ALA A 82 2.17 12.03 9.78
C ALA A 82 1.39 13.20 9.13
N ASP A 83 1.52 13.39 7.82
CA ASP A 83 0.82 14.47 7.14
C ASP A 83 -0.68 14.21 6.88
N SER A 84 -1.15 12.96 6.97
CA SER A 84 -2.51 12.55 6.56
C SER A 84 -3.40 12.19 7.76
N GLU A 85 -4.69 12.51 7.76
CA GLU A 85 -5.58 12.32 8.93
C GLU A 85 -5.65 10.88 9.45
N HIS A 86 -5.80 9.90 8.57
CA HIS A 86 -5.74 8.46 8.87
C HIS A 86 -4.46 7.83 8.28
N GLY A 87 -3.34 8.53 8.42
CA GLY A 87 -2.12 8.22 7.68
C GLY A 87 -1.45 6.90 8.07
N GLY A 88 -1.73 6.35 9.24
CA GLY A 88 -1.17 5.10 9.75
C GLY A 88 -1.38 3.92 8.79
N TYR A 89 -2.51 3.88 8.07
CA TYR A 89 -2.76 2.87 7.04
C TYR A 89 -1.74 2.91 5.89
N GLY A 90 -1.21 4.10 5.57
CA GLY A 90 -0.18 4.33 4.56
C GLY A 90 1.25 4.27 5.09
N ALA A 91 1.47 3.99 6.37
CA ALA A 91 2.81 4.02 6.98
C ALA A 91 3.71 2.82 6.61
N VAL A 92 3.15 1.80 5.95
CA VAL A 92 3.85 0.59 5.55
C VAL A 92 3.51 0.16 4.12
N GLN A 93 4.38 -0.64 3.52
CA GLN A 93 4.10 -1.39 2.30
C GLN A 93 4.27 -2.89 2.56
N ARG A 94 3.53 -3.71 1.82
CA ARG A 94 3.61 -5.18 1.89
C ARG A 94 4.31 -5.67 0.64
N VAL A 95 5.36 -6.46 0.82
CA VAL A 95 6.12 -7.12 -0.24
C VAL A 95 5.93 -8.63 -0.07
N SER A 96 5.32 -9.27 -1.06
CA SER A 96 5.04 -10.69 -1.07
C SER A 96 6.05 -11.43 -1.94
N ILE A 97 6.59 -12.52 -1.41
CA ILE A 97 7.46 -13.48 -2.09
C ILE A 97 6.72 -14.82 -2.03
N THR A 98 6.28 -15.31 -3.18
CA THR A 98 5.41 -16.49 -3.23
C THR A 98 5.79 -17.41 -4.37
N ARG A 99 5.79 -18.72 -4.12
CA ARG A 99 5.87 -19.73 -5.18
C ARG A 99 4.55 -19.80 -5.96
N VAL A 100 4.65 -19.67 -7.29
CA VAL A 100 3.54 -19.83 -8.22
C VAL A 100 3.99 -20.77 -9.32
N ASN A 101 3.46 -21.99 -9.32
CA ASN A 101 3.96 -23.10 -10.13
C ASN A 101 5.48 -23.29 -9.87
N ASP A 102 6.29 -23.31 -10.93
CA ASP A 102 7.75 -23.51 -10.87
C ASP A 102 8.53 -22.20 -10.66
N GLU A 103 7.85 -21.05 -10.56
CA GLU A 103 8.48 -19.74 -10.38
C GLU A 103 8.28 -19.19 -8.97
N VAL A 104 9.21 -18.35 -8.52
CA VAL A 104 9.03 -17.49 -7.34
C VAL A 104 8.74 -16.07 -7.84
N GLN A 105 7.61 -15.53 -7.41
CA GLN A 105 7.18 -14.18 -7.74
C GLN A 105 7.44 -13.25 -6.56
N VAL A 106 7.97 -12.06 -6.85
CA VAL A 106 8.04 -10.94 -5.91
C VAL A 106 7.05 -9.89 -6.36
N SER A 107 6.14 -9.49 -5.48
CA SER A 107 5.15 -8.46 -5.73
C SER A 107 5.03 -7.53 -4.53
N TYR A 108 4.46 -6.34 -4.73
CA TYR A 108 4.21 -5.41 -3.65
C TYR A 108 2.91 -4.63 -3.84
N THR A 109 2.36 -4.12 -2.75
CA THR A 109 1.22 -3.20 -2.80
C THR A 109 1.59 -1.94 -3.58
N ASN A 110 0.77 -1.54 -4.54
CA ASN A 110 1.02 -0.35 -5.36
C ASN A 110 0.88 0.91 -4.48
N PRO A 111 1.97 1.66 -4.19
CA PRO A 111 1.90 2.77 -3.26
C PRO A 111 0.95 3.88 -3.73
N VAL A 112 0.89 4.14 -5.05
CA VAL A 112 0.01 5.17 -5.62
C VAL A 112 -1.47 4.79 -5.50
N TYR A 113 -1.79 3.52 -5.71
CA TYR A 113 -3.15 3.01 -5.48
C TYR A 113 -3.52 3.11 -3.98
N MET A 114 -2.64 2.64 -3.09
CA MET A 114 -2.85 2.69 -1.64
C MET A 114 -2.99 4.12 -1.11
N ALA A 115 -2.19 5.06 -1.62
CA ALA A 115 -2.29 6.47 -1.26
C ALA A 115 -3.68 7.04 -1.53
N ASN A 116 -4.30 6.65 -2.65
CA ASN A 116 -5.64 7.10 -2.98
C ASN A 116 -6.72 6.40 -2.15
N VAL A 117 -6.63 5.07 -1.94
CA VAL A 117 -7.59 4.34 -1.11
C VAL A 117 -7.56 4.82 0.34
N TYR A 118 -6.37 5.07 0.89
CA TYR A 118 -6.19 5.59 2.25
C TYR A 118 -6.28 7.12 2.34
N ARG A 119 -6.69 7.78 1.24
CA ARG A 119 -6.88 9.24 1.16
C ARG A 119 -5.67 10.06 1.65
N MET A 120 -4.46 9.56 1.45
CA MET A 120 -3.20 10.18 1.84
C MET A 120 -3.00 11.54 1.14
N LYS A 121 -2.32 12.48 1.80
CA LYS A 121 -1.97 13.78 1.18
C LYS A 121 -0.96 13.62 0.06
N SER A 122 0.09 12.84 0.29
CA SER A 122 1.06 12.45 -0.73
C SER A 122 0.49 11.36 -1.63
N ASP A 123 0.90 11.34 -2.91
CA ASP A 123 0.55 10.28 -3.84
C ASP A 123 1.46 9.05 -3.74
N LEU A 124 2.48 9.09 -2.88
CA LEU A 124 3.50 8.04 -2.68
C LEU A 124 4.23 7.62 -3.96
N SER A 125 4.30 8.49 -4.98
CA SER A 125 5.00 8.22 -6.24
C SER A 125 6.51 7.99 -6.04
N ASP A 126 7.14 8.74 -5.12
CA ASP A 126 8.55 8.57 -4.75
C ASP A 126 8.82 7.18 -4.12
N VAL A 127 7.95 6.74 -3.21
CA VAL A 127 8.01 5.38 -2.63
C VAL A 127 7.83 4.32 -3.73
N ALA A 128 6.89 4.54 -4.66
CA ALA A 128 6.69 3.63 -5.79
C ALA A 128 7.92 3.54 -6.69
N GLY A 129 8.59 4.67 -6.94
CA GLY A 129 9.85 4.72 -7.66
C GLY A 129 10.96 3.95 -6.95
N LYS A 130 11.11 4.11 -5.63
CA LYS A 130 12.10 3.37 -4.82
C LYS A 130 11.87 1.87 -4.84
N LEU A 131 10.62 1.42 -4.70
CA LEU A 131 10.29 -0.01 -4.79
C LEU A 131 10.56 -0.57 -6.19
N ALA A 132 10.19 0.17 -7.24
CA ALA A 132 10.44 -0.24 -8.61
C ALA A 132 11.94 -0.36 -8.93
N LEU A 133 12.76 0.58 -8.44
CA LEU A 133 14.22 0.52 -8.57
C LEU A 133 14.83 -0.65 -7.79
N ALA A 134 14.31 -0.94 -6.59
CA ALA A 134 14.85 -1.99 -5.73
C ALA A 134 14.45 -3.41 -6.19
N LEU A 135 13.21 -3.59 -6.64
CA LEU A 135 12.63 -4.92 -6.85
C LEU A 135 12.18 -5.20 -8.29
N GLY A 136 12.07 -4.17 -9.12
CA GLY A 136 11.47 -4.21 -10.46
C GLY A 136 10.00 -3.78 -10.47
N LYS A 137 9.48 -3.57 -11.67
CA LYS A 137 8.06 -3.27 -11.96
C LYS A 137 7.69 -3.89 -13.30
N ALA A 138 7.31 -5.16 -13.30
CA ALA A 138 6.92 -5.88 -14.51
C ALA A 138 5.52 -5.49 -14.98
N GLU A 139 4.52 -5.56 -14.10
CA GLU A 139 3.14 -5.17 -14.42
C GLU A 139 2.33 -4.83 -13.18
N GLU A 140 1.19 -4.14 -13.35
CA GLU A 140 0.21 -3.96 -12.28
C GLU A 140 -0.94 -4.99 -12.41
N PHE A 141 -1.39 -5.55 -11.30
CA PHE A 141 -2.37 -6.64 -11.27
C PHE A 141 -3.33 -6.56 -10.06
N GLY A 142 -4.28 -7.49 -10.01
CA GLY A 142 -5.34 -7.56 -9.00
C GLY A 142 -6.70 -7.19 -9.59
N ALA A 143 -7.44 -6.32 -8.91
CA ALA A 143 -8.74 -5.83 -9.37
C ALA A 143 -8.67 -5.20 -10.78
N GLN A 144 -9.83 -5.00 -11.42
CA GLN A 144 -9.94 -4.37 -12.76
C GLN A 144 -9.27 -2.98 -12.88
N GLY A 145 -8.96 -2.36 -11.73
CA GLY A 145 -8.29 -1.08 -11.63
C GLY A 145 -9.28 0.08 -11.57
N MET A 146 -8.85 1.16 -10.92
CA MET A 146 -9.66 2.35 -10.66
C MET A 146 -8.85 3.59 -10.97
N THR A 147 -9.50 4.66 -11.44
CA THR A 147 -8.85 5.97 -11.48
C THR A 147 -8.58 6.45 -10.06
N ALA A 148 -7.64 7.38 -9.87
CA ALA A 148 -7.33 7.95 -8.56
C ALA A 148 -8.58 8.52 -7.85
N LYS A 149 -9.45 9.20 -8.61
CA LYS A 149 -10.73 9.73 -8.11
C LYS A 149 -11.69 8.63 -7.65
N GLN A 150 -11.77 7.53 -8.41
CA GLN A 150 -12.60 6.38 -8.03
C GLN A 150 -12.06 5.71 -6.77
N ALA A 151 -10.74 5.52 -6.65
CA ALA A 151 -10.11 4.94 -5.48
C ALA A 151 -10.35 5.78 -4.21
N ARG A 152 -10.21 7.12 -4.28
CA ARG A 152 -10.47 8.01 -3.12
C ARG A 152 -11.92 8.03 -2.66
N LYS A 153 -12.86 7.77 -3.57
CA LYS A 153 -14.31 7.74 -3.32
C LYS A 153 -14.86 6.33 -3.15
N TYR A 154 -13.99 5.33 -3.15
CA TYR A 154 -14.40 3.95 -3.05
C TYR A 154 -15.13 3.71 -1.73
N HIS A 155 -16.23 2.99 -1.81
CA HIS A 155 -17.01 2.45 -0.71
C HIS A 155 -17.60 1.13 -1.21
N TYR A 156 -17.74 0.15 -0.32
CA TYR A 156 -18.13 -1.19 -0.73
C TYR A 156 -19.60 -1.26 -1.16
N MET A 157 -20.52 -0.89 -0.25
CA MET A 157 -21.97 -0.84 -0.51
C MET A 157 -22.61 0.30 0.27
N PHE A 158 -23.78 0.77 -0.21
CA PHE A 158 -24.60 1.73 0.52
C PHE A 158 -25.00 1.17 1.89
N GLY A 159 -24.84 1.95 2.95
CA GLY A 159 -25.16 1.56 4.32
C GLY A 159 -24.05 0.82 5.08
N MET A 160 -22.86 0.67 4.48
CA MET A 160 -21.66 0.15 5.15
C MET A 160 -20.72 1.31 5.54
N GLU A 161 -19.82 1.06 6.49
CA GLU A 161 -18.89 2.03 7.05
C GLU A 161 -18.01 2.69 5.98
N TYR A 162 -17.78 4.00 6.15
CA TYR A 162 -16.86 4.77 5.32
C TYR A 162 -15.43 4.72 5.88
N PHE A 163 -14.45 5.10 5.05
CA PHE A 163 -13.04 5.12 5.47
C PHE A 163 -12.75 6.09 6.64
N ASP A 164 -13.54 7.15 6.75
CA ASP A 164 -13.55 8.15 7.83
C ASP A 164 -14.44 7.76 9.02
N GLU A 165 -14.99 6.53 9.04
CA GLU A 165 -15.82 6.01 10.13
C GLU A 165 -15.17 4.76 10.76
N PRO A 166 -14.05 4.91 11.48
CA PRO A 166 -13.40 3.78 12.13
C PRO A 166 -14.28 3.17 13.23
N SER A 167 -14.33 1.84 13.30
CA SER A 167 -14.97 1.15 14.42
C SER A 167 -14.16 1.32 15.71
N VAL A 168 -14.71 2.04 16.69
CA VAL A 168 -14.09 2.18 18.01
C VAL A 168 -14.27 0.89 18.80
N LEU A 169 -13.16 0.22 19.11
CA LEU A 169 -13.18 -1.06 19.82
C LEU A 169 -13.00 -0.91 21.34
N ALA A 170 -12.25 0.10 21.78
CA ALA A 170 -11.98 0.40 23.18
C ALA A 170 -11.44 1.82 23.33
N GLU A 171 -11.62 2.39 24.54
CA GLU A 171 -11.05 3.67 24.95
C GLU A 171 -10.13 3.45 26.16
N TYR A 172 -9.08 4.27 26.25
CA TYR A 172 -8.08 4.23 27.33
C TYR A 172 -7.76 5.65 27.79
N GLY A 173 -7.16 5.81 28.97
CA GLY A 173 -6.86 7.12 29.55
C GLY A 173 -5.70 7.85 28.86
N SER A 174 -4.86 7.13 28.12
CA SER A 174 -3.74 7.69 27.35
C SER A 174 -3.39 6.85 26.12
N TYR A 175 -2.65 7.45 25.21
CA TYR A 175 -2.09 6.76 24.05
C TYR A 175 -1.17 5.60 24.46
N GLU A 176 -0.31 5.85 25.45
CA GLU A 176 0.64 4.85 25.96
C GLU A 176 -0.08 3.66 26.57
N GLU A 177 -1.14 3.91 27.35
CA GLU A 177 -1.99 2.88 27.91
C GLU A 177 -2.68 2.06 26.81
N ALA A 178 -3.23 2.72 25.79
CA ALA A 178 -3.86 2.05 24.65
C ALA A 178 -2.87 1.12 23.92
N VAL A 179 -1.68 1.63 23.58
CA VAL A 179 -0.63 0.86 22.90
C VAL A 179 -0.19 -0.32 23.75
N GLN A 180 0.06 -0.12 25.04
CA GLN A 180 0.46 -1.20 25.96
C GLN A 180 -0.62 -2.27 26.08
N ALA A 181 -1.89 -1.87 26.17
CA ALA A 181 -3.01 -2.80 26.26
C ALA A 181 -3.17 -3.64 24.98
N VAL A 182 -3.02 -3.03 23.80
CA VAL A 182 -3.03 -3.74 22.51
C VAL A 182 -1.85 -4.70 22.42
N ASP A 183 -0.63 -4.25 22.73
CA ASP A 183 0.57 -5.08 22.69
C ASP A 183 0.47 -6.29 23.63
N ALA A 184 0.00 -6.09 24.87
CA ALA A 184 -0.17 -7.17 25.84
C ALA A 184 -1.19 -8.22 25.35
N LYS A 185 -2.31 -7.77 24.77
CA LYS A 185 -3.35 -8.67 24.24
C LYS A 185 -2.86 -9.46 23.03
N LEU A 186 -2.19 -8.81 22.09
CA LEU A 186 -1.63 -9.46 20.90
C LEU A 186 -0.49 -10.44 21.25
N ALA A 187 0.34 -10.11 22.24
CA ALA A 187 1.38 -11.04 22.73
C ALA A 187 0.77 -12.27 23.41
N GLY A 188 -0.36 -12.10 24.10
CA GLY A 188 -1.08 -13.21 24.74
C GLY A 188 -1.74 -14.19 23.78
N ASN A 189 -2.07 -13.78 22.55
CA ASN A 189 -2.65 -14.61 21.48
C ASN A 189 -3.84 -15.50 21.92
N LYS A 190 -4.62 -15.05 22.91
CA LYS A 190 -5.69 -15.86 23.53
C LYS A 190 -6.85 -16.15 22.58
N ASN A 191 -7.06 -15.26 21.60
CA ASN A 191 -8.15 -15.34 20.63
C ASN A 191 -7.63 -15.69 19.23
N GLY A 192 -6.43 -16.26 19.11
CA GLY A 192 -5.82 -16.57 17.81
C GLY A 192 -5.34 -15.36 17.01
N VAL A 193 -5.32 -14.16 17.61
CA VAL A 193 -4.77 -12.93 17.00
C VAL A 193 -3.44 -12.59 17.64
N SER A 194 -2.40 -12.44 16.82
CA SER A 194 -1.02 -12.12 17.27
C SER A 194 -0.41 -10.97 16.48
N LYS A 195 0.55 -10.27 17.09
CA LYS A 195 1.21 -9.12 16.45
C LYS A 195 2.18 -9.58 15.36
N VAL A 196 2.12 -8.96 14.18
CA VAL A 196 3.11 -9.05 13.10
C VAL A 196 4.05 -7.85 13.12
N TYR A 197 3.49 -6.65 13.25
CA TYR A 197 4.27 -5.41 13.34
C TYR A 197 3.51 -4.33 14.11
N ARG A 198 4.26 -3.31 14.54
CA ARG A 198 3.76 -2.02 14.98
C ARG A 198 4.61 -0.93 14.34
N VAL A 199 3.98 0.14 13.84
CA VAL A 199 4.67 1.35 13.40
C VAL A 199 4.00 2.56 14.06
N ASP A 200 4.80 3.31 14.81
CA ASP A 200 4.38 4.52 15.52
C ASP A 200 4.55 5.73 14.58
N ILE A 201 3.55 6.60 14.48
CA ILE A 201 3.54 7.72 13.53
C ILE A 201 4.17 8.96 14.18
N PRO A 202 5.26 9.52 13.61
CA PRO A 202 5.93 10.68 14.18
C PRO A 202 5.00 11.90 14.30
N GLY A 203 5.11 12.62 15.41
CA GLY A 203 4.33 13.85 15.63
C GLY A 203 2.85 13.63 15.94
N LYS A 204 2.43 12.37 16.17
CA LYS A 204 1.06 12.01 16.50
C LYS A 204 0.98 10.94 17.59
N SER A 205 -0.13 10.94 18.33
CA SER A 205 -0.55 9.81 19.15
C SER A 205 -1.28 8.76 18.30
N GLU A 206 -0.57 8.23 17.30
CA GLU A 206 -1.13 7.30 16.31
C GLU A 206 -0.16 6.14 16.08
N SER A 207 -0.67 4.91 16.06
CA SER A 207 0.08 3.69 15.78
C SER A 207 -0.71 2.78 14.88
N VAL A 208 -0.05 2.17 13.90
CA VAL A 208 -0.63 1.10 13.09
C VAL A 208 -0.08 -0.26 13.53
N PHE A 209 -0.98 -1.22 13.72
CA PHE A 209 -0.65 -2.60 14.04
C PHE A 209 -1.03 -3.50 12.88
N GLY A 210 -0.11 -4.37 12.48
CA GLY A 210 -0.45 -5.53 11.67
C GLY A 210 -0.58 -6.76 12.55
N VAL A 211 -1.62 -7.55 12.31
CA VAL A 211 -1.91 -8.75 13.08
C VAL A 211 -1.99 -9.96 12.16
N ALA A 212 -1.59 -11.11 12.69
CA ALA A 212 -1.88 -12.42 12.12
C ALA A 212 -3.09 -12.99 12.86
N MET A 213 -4.02 -13.59 12.11
CA MET A 213 -5.22 -14.20 12.65
C MET A 213 -5.21 -15.68 12.31
N LYS A 214 -5.42 -16.54 13.30
CA LYS A 214 -5.71 -17.96 13.08
C LYS A 214 -7.19 -18.06 12.69
N GLY A 215 -7.46 -18.51 11.47
CA GLY A 215 -8.80 -18.91 11.10
C GLY A 215 -9.20 -20.16 11.90
N GLU A 216 -10.35 -20.14 12.55
CA GLU A 216 -11.09 -21.38 12.83
C GLU A 216 -11.89 -21.68 11.55
N GLY A 217 -11.87 -22.94 11.08
CA GLY A 217 -12.36 -23.32 9.75
C GLY A 217 -13.77 -22.84 9.39
N ASP A 218 -14.07 -22.79 8.08
CA ASP A 218 -15.36 -22.46 7.41
C ASP A 218 -16.25 -21.37 8.03
N GLY A 219 -15.69 -20.47 8.85
CA GLY A 219 -16.35 -19.26 9.28
C GLY A 219 -16.46 -18.30 8.10
N LYS A 220 -17.68 -18.12 7.58
CA LYS A 220 -18.07 -17.25 6.44
C LYS A 220 -17.58 -15.79 6.50
N TYR A 221 -16.92 -15.37 7.57
CA TYR A 221 -16.48 -14.00 7.83
C TYR A 221 -15.02 -13.88 8.32
N MET A 222 -14.19 -14.91 8.08
CA MET A 222 -12.72 -14.79 8.11
C MET A 222 -12.20 -14.57 6.69
#